data_AF-A0A536N4B3-F1
#
_entry.id   AF-A0A536N4B3-F1
#
_cell.length_a   1.000
_cell.length_b   1.000
_cell.length_c   1.000
_cell.angle_alpha   90.00
_cell.angle_beta   90.00
_cell.angle_gamma   90.00
#
_symmetry.space_group_name_H-M   'P 1'
#
loop_
_entity.id
_entity.type
_entity.pdbx_description
1 polymer ?
#
loop_
_entity_poly.entity_id
_entity_poly.type
_entity_poly.pdbx_seq_one_letter_code
_entity_poly.pdbx_strand_id
1 'polypeptide(L)'
;MSDVQQMSGGTSDELRKRFQILERVAIFFTLPDNILHALARRLAPASATRGSVIVHQGDPGDTMFVVESGRCEVFVEESPGHTITIALLG
;
A
#
# COMPACT_ATOMS: atom_id res chain seq x y z
N MET A 1 25.87 -27.54 1.28
CA MET A 1 25.11 -26.90 0.17
C MET A 1 23.67 -27.35 0.31
N SER A 2 22.95 -26.74 1.25
CA SER A 2 21.63 -27.20 1.67
C SER A 2 20.72 -26.00 1.91
N ASP A 3 20.19 -25.42 0.84
CA ASP A 3 19.16 -24.37 0.93
C ASP A 3 18.14 -24.56 -0.20
N VAL A 4 17.39 -25.66 -0.11
CA VAL A 4 16.11 -25.82 -0.81
C VAL A 4 15.16 -26.56 0.14
N GLN A 5 14.74 -25.89 1.21
CA GLN A 5 13.61 -26.36 2.01
C GLN A 5 13.09 -25.14 2.78
N GLN A 6 12.06 -24.45 2.26
CA GLN A 6 11.05 -23.62 2.96
C GLN A 6 10.24 -22.80 1.93
N MET A 7 9.25 -23.43 1.27
CA MET A 7 8.29 -22.74 0.38
C MET A 7 6.83 -23.21 0.58
N SER A 8 6.49 -23.79 1.72
CA SER A 8 5.14 -24.35 1.98
C SER A 8 4.24 -23.54 2.92
N GLY A 9 4.70 -22.40 3.47
CA GLY A 9 3.89 -21.48 4.31
C GLY A 9 3.56 -20.11 3.68
N GLY A 10 4.24 -19.74 2.59
CA GLY A 10 4.33 -18.34 2.16
C GLY A 10 3.04 -17.71 1.63
N THR A 11 2.14 -18.46 0.99
CA THR A 11 0.95 -17.88 0.35
C THR A 11 -0.19 -17.62 1.33
N SER A 12 -0.40 -18.51 2.29
CA SER A 12 -1.47 -18.36 3.29
C SER A 12 -1.14 -17.29 4.33
N ASP A 13 0.12 -17.23 4.77
CA ASP A 13 0.59 -16.24 5.73
C ASP A 13 0.60 -14.83 5.12
N GLU A 14 1.04 -14.70 3.86
CA GLU A 14 1.01 -13.44 3.13
C GLU A 14 -0.43 -12.95 2.88
N LEU A 15 -1.34 -13.85 2.51
CA LEU A 15 -2.75 -13.50 2.32
C LEU A 15 -3.38 -13.01 3.62
N ARG A 16 -3.07 -13.68 4.75
CA ARG A 16 -3.50 -13.25 6.08
C ARG A 16 -2.96 -11.86 6.41
N LYS A 17 -1.69 -11.59 6.12
CA LYS A 17 -1.07 -10.27 6.35
C LYS A 17 -1.76 -9.16 5.54
N ARG A 18 -2.03 -9.42 4.25
CA ARG A 18 -2.77 -8.49 3.38
C ARG A 18 -4.18 -8.20 3.89
N PHE A 19 -4.87 -9.23 4.37
CA PHE A 19 -6.19 -9.07 4.99
C PHE A 19 -6.11 -8.16 6.24
N GLN A 20 -5.16 -8.42 7.15
CA GLN A 20 -4.96 -7.61 8.35
C GLN A 20 -4.59 -6.14 8.05
N ILE A 21 -3.87 -5.89 6.96
CA ILE A 21 -3.58 -4.53 6.50
C ILE A 21 -4.88 -3.83 6.10
N LEU A 22 -5.72 -4.49 5.31
CA LEU A 22 -7.00 -3.93 4.85
C LEU A 22 -7.97 -3.67 6.00
N GLU A 23 -8.00 -4.53 7.02
CA GLU A 23 -8.82 -4.33 8.23
C GLU A 23 -8.46 -3.04 9.01
N ARG A 24 -7.26 -2.49 8.82
CA ARG A 24 -6.81 -1.26 9.50
C ARG A 24 -7.08 0.00 8.68
N VAL A 25 -7.44 -0.15 7.40
CA VAL A 25 -7.68 0.99 6.51
C VAL A 25 -9.12 1.47 6.69
N ALA A 26 -9.29 2.68 7.22
CA ALA A 26 -10.58 3.22 7.64
C ALA A 26 -11.66 3.22 6.54
N ILE A 27 -11.28 3.48 5.28
CA ILE A 27 -12.22 3.47 4.14
C ILE A 27 -12.83 2.09 3.87
N PHE A 28 -12.25 1.02 4.42
CA PHE A 28 -12.72 -0.35 4.25
C PHE A 28 -13.50 -0.91 5.44
N PHE A 29 -13.68 -0.16 6.53
CA PHE A 29 -14.36 -0.65 7.75
C PHE A 29 -15.81 -1.10 7.53
N THR A 30 -16.48 -0.61 6.50
CA THR A 30 -17.86 -1.00 6.17
C THR A 30 -17.94 -2.16 5.19
N LEU A 31 -16.80 -2.65 4.69
CA LEU A 31 -16.77 -3.75 3.73
C LEU A 31 -16.89 -5.09 4.45
N PRO A 32 -17.77 -5.99 3.99
CA PRO A 32 -17.84 -7.35 4.52
C PRO A 32 -16.52 -8.13 4.31
N ASP A 33 -16.23 -9.07 5.22
CA ASP A 33 -15.01 -9.87 5.20
C ASP A 33 -14.76 -10.58 3.87
N ASN A 34 -15.80 -11.08 3.20
CA ASN A 34 -15.64 -11.76 1.91
C ASN A 34 -15.11 -10.82 0.80
N ILE A 35 -15.47 -9.53 0.87
CA ILE A 35 -14.95 -8.50 -0.03
C ILE A 35 -13.51 -8.16 0.34
N LEU A 36 -13.19 -8.00 1.62
CA LEU A 36 -11.82 -7.80 2.09
C LEU A 36 -10.89 -8.95 1.69
N HIS A 37 -11.35 -10.20 1.79
CA HIS A 37 -10.62 -11.37 1.31
C HIS A 37 -10.41 -11.33 -0.21
N ALA A 38 -11.39 -10.85 -0.97
CA ALA A 38 -11.25 -10.69 -2.42
C ALA A 38 -10.24 -9.59 -2.78
N LEU A 39 -10.22 -8.48 -2.03
CA LEU A 39 -9.21 -7.43 -2.18
C LEU A 39 -7.82 -7.95 -1.79
N ALA A 40 -7.68 -8.65 -0.66
CA ALA A 40 -6.40 -9.18 -0.19
C ALA A 40 -5.71 -10.08 -1.24
N ARG A 41 -6.49 -10.86 -2.00
CA ARG A 41 -5.97 -11.67 -3.12
C ARG A 41 -5.51 -10.86 -4.33
N ARG A 42 -6.02 -9.64 -4.50
CA ARG A 42 -5.71 -8.72 -5.61
C ARG A 42 -4.63 -7.70 -5.26
N LEU A 43 -4.33 -7.51 -3.97
CA LEU A 43 -3.23 -6.66 -3.53
C LEU A 43 -1.90 -7.17 -4.10
N ALA A 44 -1.11 -6.26 -4.63
CA ALA A 44 0.25 -6.53 -5.09
C ALA A 44 1.24 -5.75 -4.22
N PRO A 45 2.37 -6.36 -3.82
CA PRO A 45 3.40 -5.66 -3.08
C PRO A 45 4.03 -4.57 -3.96
N ALA A 46 4.27 -3.40 -3.37
CA ALA A 46 4.99 -2.30 -3.98
C ALA A 46 6.06 -1.80 -3.00
N SER A 47 7.24 -1.44 -3.51
CA SER A 47 8.33 -0.93 -2.69
C SER A 47 8.90 0.32 -3.33
N ALA A 48 9.18 1.32 -2.50
CA ALA A 48 9.74 2.59 -2.91
C ALA A 48 10.92 2.94 -1.98
N THR A 49 11.97 3.53 -2.54
CA THR A 49 13.10 4.03 -1.75
C THR A 49 12.81 5.46 -1.28
N ARG A 50 13.55 5.91 -0.25
CA ARG A 50 13.45 7.30 0.23
C ARG A 50 13.65 8.29 -0.93
N GLY A 51 12.73 9.24 -1.05
CA GLY A 51 12.74 10.25 -2.10
C GLY A 51 12.09 9.83 -3.42
N SER A 52 11.62 8.59 -3.53
CA SER A 52 10.81 8.16 -4.68
C SER A 52 9.45 8.84 -4.66
N VAL A 53 9.01 9.33 -5.81
CA VAL A 53 7.62 9.77 -6.01
C VAL A 53 6.77 8.53 -6.34
N ILE A 54 5.72 8.30 -5.57
CA ILE A 54 4.82 7.15 -5.75
C ILE A 54 3.64 7.52 -6.66
N VAL A 55 3.12 8.74 -6.50
CA VAL A 55 1.99 9.29 -7.27
C VAL A 55 2.34 10.73 -7.65
N HIS A 56 2.10 11.11 -8.91
CA HIS A 56 2.24 12.50 -9.36
C HIS A 56 0.89 13.21 -9.41
N GLN A 57 0.88 14.48 -9.02
CA GLN A 57 -0.30 15.34 -9.12
C GLN A 57 -0.70 15.50 -10.59
N GLY A 58 -1.99 15.27 -10.89
CA GLY A 58 -2.56 15.41 -12.22
C GLY A 58 -2.55 14.13 -13.06
N ASP A 59 -1.86 13.08 -12.62
CA ASP A 59 -1.89 11.79 -13.30
C ASP A 59 -3.30 11.14 -13.19
N PRO A 60 -3.76 10.43 -14.23
CA PRO A 60 -4.96 9.60 -14.13
C PRO A 60 -4.83 8.58 -13.00
N GLY A 61 -5.81 8.53 -12.11
CA GLY A 61 -5.83 7.60 -10.97
C GLY A 61 -6.67 6.35 -11.26
N ASP A 62 -6.03 5.20 -11.40
CA ASP A 62 -6.69 3.88 -11.46
C ASP A 62 -6.22 2.91 -10.35
N THR A 63 -5.25 3.34 -9.55
CA THR A 63 -4.55 2.52 -8.55
C THR A 63 -4.63 3.17 -7.17
N MET A 64 -4.87 2.33 -6.15
CA MET A 64 -4.81 2.72 -4.74
C MET A 64 -3.62 2.05 -4.07
N PHE A 65 -2.88 2.82 -3.27
CA PHE A 65 -1.78 2.32 -2.45
C PHE A 65 -2.16 2.31 -0.98
N VAL A 66 -1.67 1.30 -0.26
CA VAL A 66 -1.77 1.23 1.20
C VAL A 66 -0.34 1.18 1.75
N VAL A 67 -0.04 2.09 2.68
CA VAL A 67 1.28 2.12 3.32
C VAL A 67 1.33 1.02 4.37
N GLU A 68 1.98 -0.10 4.03
CA GLU A 68 2.22 -1.20 4.96
C GLU A 68 3.29 -0.84 6.00
N SER A 69 4.35 -0.17 5.56
CA SER A 69 5.45 0.27 6.41
C SER A 69 6.18 1.48 5.81
N GLY A 70 6.76 2.30 6.68
CA GLY A 70 7.44 3.52 6.28
C GLY A 70 6.58 4.77 6.46
N ARG A 71 6.99 5.87 5.83
CA ARG A 71 6.25 7.14 5.84
C ARG A 71 6.29 7.75 4.45
N CYS A 72 5.17 8.32 4.04
CA CYS A 72 5.01 9.06 2.80
C CYS A 72 4.58 10.49 3.11
N GLU A 73 5.16 11.45 2.40
CA GLU A 73 4.73 12.84 2.43
C GLU A 73 3.81 13.08 1.24
N VAL A 74 2.67 13.72 1.48
CA VAL A 74 1.77 14.19 0.44
C VAL A 74 1.91 15.70 0.37
N PHE A 75 2.31 16.19 -0.80
CA PHE A 75 2.47 17.60 -1.08
C PHE A 75 1.78 17.97 -2.39
N VAL A 76 1.39 19.24 -2.49
CA VAL A 76 0.77 19.83 -3.69
C VAL A 76 1.67 20.95 -4.18
N GLU A 77 1.89 21.03 -5.49
CA GLU A 77 2.54 22.17 -6.12
C GLU A 77 1.49 23.24 -6.45
N GLU A 78 1.52 24.37 -5.75
CA GLU A 78 0.57 25.48 -5.99
C GLU A 78 1.04 26.40 -7.12
N SER A 79 2.35 26.51 -7.31
CA SER A 79 3.00 27.25 -8.39
C SER A 79 4.40 26.67 -8.63
N PRO A 80 5.04 26.93 -9.79
CA PRO A 80 6.35 26.37 -10.12
C PRO A 80 7.38 26.56 -8.99
N GLY A 81 7.77 25.45 -8.36
CA GLY A 81 8.74 25.44 -7.26
C GLY A 81 8.19 25.82 -5.87
N HIS A 82 6.88 26.00 -5.72
CA HIS A 82 6.22 26.20 -4.43
C HIS A 82 5.34 25.00 -4.07
N THR A 83 5.85 24.14 -3.20
CA THR A 83 5.13 22.97 -2.71
C THR A 83 4.69 23.13 -1.26
N ILE A 84 3.48 22.65 -0.96
CA ILE A 84 2.91 22.62 0.40
C ILE A 84 2.63 21.18 0.78
N THR A 85 3.18 20.75 1.91
CA THR A 85 2.85 19.45 2.51
C THR A 85 1.46 19.51 3.13
N ILE A 86 0.57 18.63 2.67
CA ILE A 86 -0.83 18.57 3.10
C ILE A 86 -1.13 17.38 4.00
N ALA A 87 -0.31 16.32 3.96
CA ALA A 87 -0.47 15.16 4.83
C ALA A 87 0.84 14.38 4.99
N LEU A 88 0.94 13.65 6.10
CA LEU A 88 1.91 12.60 6.31
C LEU A 88 1.14 11.28 6.50
N LEU A 89 1.51 10.25 5.74
CA LEU A 89 0.89 8.93 5.77
C LEU A 89 1.91 7.89 6.29
N GLY A 90 1.47 6.93 7.10
CA GLY A 90 2.29 5.82 7.61
C GLY A 90 1.92 5.37 9.00
#